data_AF-A0A7L6N2P9-F1
#
_entry.id   AF-A0A7L6N2P9-F1
#
_cell.length_a   1.000
_cell.length_b   1.000
_cell.length_c   1.000
_cell.angle_alpha   90.00
_cell.angle_beta   90.00
_cell.angle_gamma   90.00
#
_symmetry.space_group_name_H-M   'P 1'
#
loop_
_entity.id
_entity.type
_entity.pdbx_description
1 polymer ?
#
loop_
_entity_poly.entity_id
_entity_poly.type
_entity_poly.pdbx_seq_one_letter_code
_entity_poly.pdbx_strand_id
1 'polypeptide(L)' 'MANNKQVKEEIRTYNPTKSKFGKIILLILAVGMFLGILIAAVWSMIDVLLG' A
#
# COMPACT_ATOMS: atom_id res chain seq x y z
N MET A 1 -49.77 -3.38 5.64
CA MET A 1 -48.80 -4.27 4.97
C MET A 1 -47.42 -3.86 5.46
N ALA A 2 -46.79 -4.68 6.31
CA ALA A 2 -45.51 -4.37 6.93
C ALA A 2 -44.38 -4.51 5.90
N ASN A 3 -43.63 -3.42 5.68
CA ASN A 3 -42.47 -3.37 4.79
C ASN A 3 -41.28 -4.05 5.48
N ASN A 4 -41.12 -5.34 5.22
CA ASN A 4 -40.01 -6.14 5.72
C ASN A 4 -38.77 -5.86 4.85
N LYS A 5 -38.09 -4.73 5.13
CA LYS A 5 -36.80 -4.43 4.53
C LYS A 5 -35.80 -5.43 5.08
N GLN A 6 -35.50 -6.46 4.29
CA GLN A 6 -34.39 -7.38 4.55
C GLN A 6 -33.11 -6.54 4.62
N VAL A 7 -32.65 -6.26 5.83
CA VAL A 7 -31.33 -5.71 6.09
C VAL A 7 -30.33 -6.83 5.81
N LYS A 8 -30.03 -7.04 4.52
CA LYS A 8 -28.87 -7.80 4.11
C LYS A 8 -27.69 -6.96 4.57
N GLU A 9 -27.04 -7.35 5.66
CA GLU A 9 -25.76 -6.79 6.07
C GLU A 9 -24.79 -7.02 4.92
N GLU A 10 -24.64 -6.03 4.05
CA GLU A 10 -23.63 -6.03 3.01
C GLU A 10 -22.28 -6.09 3.72
N ILE A 11 -21.62 -7.26 3.65
CA ILE A 11 -20.23 -7.39 4.06
C ILE A 11 -19.45 -6.43 3.16
N ARG A 12 -19.20 -5.21 3.65
CA ARG A 12 -18.38 -4.19 3.00
C ARG A 12 -16.95 -4.70 3.01
N THR A 13 -16.65 -5.63 2.11
CA THR A 13 -15.32 -6.17 1.91
C THR A 13 -14.45 -5.02 1.44
N TYR A 14 -13.65 -4.48 2.36
CA TYR A 14 -12.74 -3.39 2.05
C TYR A 14 -11.60 -3.96 1.20
N ASN A 15 -11.66 -3.75 -0.12
CA ASN A 15 -10.54 -4.06 -0.99
C ASN A 15 -9.60 -2.85 -1.05
N PRO A 16 -8.38 -2.95 -0.46
CA PRO A 16 -7.42 -1.85 -0.47
C PRO A 16 -7.01 -1.44 -1.89
N THR A 17 -7.06 -2.34 -2.87
CA THR A 17 -6.72 -2.02 -4.27
C THR A 17 -7.83 -1.25 -5.01
N LYS A 18 -9.07 -1.30 -4.53
CA LYS A 18 -10.18 -0.51 -5.10
C LYS A 18 -10.38 0.82 -4.39
N SER A 19 -10.05 0.90 -3.11
CA SER A 19 -10.16 2.15 -2.35
C SER A 19 -9.07 3.15 -2.72
N LYS A 20 -9.43 4.43 -2.89
CA LYS A 20 -8.46 5.53 -3.13
C LYS A 20 -7.40 5.59 -2.03
N PHE A 21 -7.81 5.35 -0.78
CA PHE A 21 -6.92 5.34 0.37
C PHE A 21 -5.93 4.17 0.33
N GLY A 22 -6.42 2.96 0.04
CA GLY A 22 -5.55 1.78 -0.05
C GLY A 22 -4.56 1.87 -1.22
N LYS A 23 -4.94 2.50 -2.34
CA LYS A 23 -4.00 2.80 -3.45
C LYS A 23 -2.88 3.76 -3.03
N ILE A 24 -3.18 4.76 -2.21
CA ILE A 24 -2.16 5.70 -1.70
C ILE A 24 -1.18 4.97 -0.78
N ILE A 25 -1.66 4.10 0.10
CA ILE A 25 -0.81 3.29 0.97
C ILE A 25 0.09 2.35 0.15
N LEU A 26 -0.49 1.67 -0.85
CA LEU A 26 0.26 0.81 -1.77
C LEU A 26 1.35 1.58 -2.54
N LEU A 27 1.05 2.82 -2.96
CA LEU A 27 2.02 3.69 -3.64
C LEU A 27 3.17 4.06 -2.71
N ILE A 28 2.87 4.48 -1.48
CA ILE A 28 3.89 4.85 -0.48
C ILE A 28 4.79 3.65 -0.16
N LEU A 29 4.19 2.46 -0.01
CA LEU A 29 4.94 1.23 0.21
C LEU A 29 5.89 0.93 -0.97
N ALA A 30 5.39 1.00 -2.20
CA ALA A 30 6.20 0.73 -3.39
C ALA A 30 7.35 1.74 -3.55
N VAL A 31 7.07 3.02 -3.35
CA VAL A 31 8.09 4.08 -3.41
C VAL A 31 9.11 3.92 -2.29
N GLY A 32 8.67 3.59 -1.08
CA GLY A 32 9.57 3.34 0.06
C GLY A 32 10.51 2.16 -0.18
N MET A 33 10.00 1.05 -0.73
CA MET A 33 10.83 -0.10 -1.09
C MET A 33 11.85 0.25 -2.17
N PHE A 34 11.44 0.99 -3.21
CA PHE A 34 12.33 1.42 -4.28
C PHE A 34 13.43 2.36 -3.78
N LEU A 35 13.07 3.39 -3.01
CA LEU A 35 14.03 4.34 -2.45
C LEU A 35 14.98 3.67 -1.46
N GLY A 36 14.49 2.73 -0.63
CA GLY A 36 15.32 1.97 0.29
C GLY A 36 16.41 1.17 -0.43
N ILE A 37 16.05 0.48 -1.53
CA ILE A 37 17.01 -0.26 -2.36
C ILE A 37 18.00 0.70 -3.02
N LEU A 38 17.52 1.83 -3.55
CA LEU A 38 18.38 2.80 -4.22
C LEU A 38 19.42 3.39 -3.27
N ILE A 39 19.01 3.80 -2.06
CA ILE A 39 19.91 4.35 -1.04
C ILE A 39 20.92 3.29 -0.60
N ALA A 40 20.47 2.06 -0.33
CA ALA A 40 21.36 0.97 0.06
C ALA A 40 22.41 0.67 -1.02
N ALA A 41 22.03 0.69 -2.30
CA ALA A 41 22.94 0.48 -3.41
C ALA A 41 23.99 1.59 -3.51
N VAL A 42 23.58 2.86 -3.40
CA VAL A 42 24.50 4.00 -3.42
C VAL A 42 25.43 3.96 -2.21
N TRP A 43 24.91 3.66 -1.02
CA TRP A 43 25.72 3.55 0.20
C TRP A 43 26.76 2.44 0.07
N SER A 44 26.36 1.25 -0.38
CA SER A 44 27.27 0.13 -0.60
C SER A 44 28.33 0.45 -1.65
N MET A 45 27.99 1.21 -2.70
CA MET A 45 28.95 1.63 -3.71
C MET A 45 29.98 2.61 -3.15
N ILE A 46 29.54 3.56 -2.32
CA ILE A 46 30.43 4.52 -1.65
C ILE A 46 31.34 3.80 -0.66
N ASP A 47 30.81 2.85 0.12
CA ASP A 47 31.56 2.05 1.08
C ASP A 47 32.69 1.29 0.37
N VAL A 48 32.39 0.62 -0.76
CA VAL A 48 33.39 -0.07 -1.57
C VAL A 48 34.42 0.89 -2.18
N LEU A 49 34.01 2.11 -2.55
CA LEU A 49 34.92 3.10 -3.13
C LEU A 49 35.84 3.75 -2.09
N LEU A 50 35.38 3.87 -0.83
CA LEU A 50 36.11 4.51 0.25
C LEU A 50 36.84 3.53 1.18
N GLY A 51 36.51 2.24 1.17
CA GLY A 51 37.24 1.16 1.85
C GLY A 51 36.40 0.39 2.86
#